data_AF-A0A151JPC2-F1
#
_entry.id   AF-A0A151JPC2-F1
#
_cell.length_a   1.000
_cell.length_b   1.000
_cell.length_c   1.000
_cell.angle_alpha   90.00
_cell.angle_beta   90.00
_cell.angle_gamma   90.00
#
_symmetry.space_group_name_H-M   'P 1'
#
loop_
_entity.id
_entity.type
_entity.pdbx_description
1 polymer ?
#
loop_
_entity_poly.entity_id
_entity_poly.type
_entity_poly.pdbx_seq_one_letter_code
_entity_poly.pdbx_strand_id
1 'polypeptide(L)'
;MREQFWRAWSHDYLLSLQMRTKWRDAAPNLEVGDLVIVKNPLLPPSKWELARIQQVHPGTDGFVRVVTIRTARSLLKRPITQLYKLAINCKASASESD
;
A
#
# COMPACT_ATOMS: atom_id res chain seq x y z
N MET A 1 23.99 -3.20 -15.66
CA MET A 1 22.98 -2.64 -16.58
C MET A 1 21.55 -3.08 -16.24
N ARG A 2 21.19 -4.39 -16.28
CA ARG A 2 19.80 -4.83 -16.00
C ARG A 2 19.28 -4.52 -14.60
N GLU A 3 20.11 -4.68 -13.56
CA GLU A 3 19.67 -4.43 -12.18
C GLU A 3 19.42 -2.94 -11.88
N GLN A 4 20.25 -2.06 -12.45
CA GLN A 4 20.09 -0.61 -12.30
C GLN A 4 18.79 -0.14 -12.95
N PHE A 5 18.45 -0.70 -14.12
CA PHE A 5 17.17 -0.44 -14.77
C PHE A 5 15.98 -0.82 -13.88
N TRP A 6 15.95 -2.05 -13.35
CA TRP A 6 14.85 -2.48 -12.48
C TRP A 6 14.77 -1.70 -11.17
N ARG A 7 15.92 -1.28 -10.61
CA ARG A 7 15.94 -0.40 -9.43
C ARG A 7 15.28 0.93 -9.73
N ALA A 8 15.71 1.63 -10.79
CA ALA A 8 15.15 2.90 -11.19
C ALA A 8 13.66 2.78 -11.53
N TRP A 9 13.31 1.81 -12.39
CA TRP A 9 11.92 1.57 -12.79
C TRP A 9 11.01 1.25 -11.60
N SER A 10 11.45 0.37 -10.69
CA SER A 10 10.65 0.05 -9.51
C SER A 10 10.46 1.25 -8.59
N HIS A 11 11.49 2.08 -8.44
CA HIS A 11 11.40 3.29 -7.65
C HIS A 11 10.41 4.29 -8.26
N ASP A 12 10.54 4.56 -9.55
CA ASP A 12 9.68 5.51 -10.27
C ASP A 12 8.22 5.05 -10.29
N TYR A 13 7.99 3.75 -10.47
CA TYR A 13 6.64 3.20 -10.41
C TYR A 13 6.01 3.31 -9.01
N LEU A 14 6.76 2.99 -7.95
CA LEU A 14 6.23 3.16 -6.59
C LEU A 14 5.94 4.64 -6.29
N LEU A 15 6.78 5.56 -6.75
CA LEU A 15 6.53 6.99 -6.63
C LEU A 15 5.28 7.45 -7.38
N SER A 16 5.02 6.90 -8.58
CA SER A 16 3.82 7.25 -9.36
C SER A 16 2.53 6.79 -8.67
N LEU A 17 2.56 5.65 -7.95
CA LEU A 17 1.44 5.21 -7.11
C LEU A 17 1.17 6.14 -5.92
N GLN A 18 2.19 6.85 -5.45
CA GLN A 18 2.10 7.75 -4.30
C GLN A 18 1.87 9.21 -4.72
N MET A 19 1.42 9.48 -5.95
CA MET A 19 1.11 10.83 -6.42
C MET A 19 0.13 11.51 -5.46
N ARG A 20 0.69 12.32 -4.55
CA ARG A 20 -0.08 13.17 -3.64
C ARG A 20 -0.60 14.35 -4.44
N THR A 21 -1.92 14.48 -4.53
CA THR A 21 -2.57 15.73 -4.91
C THR A 21 -2.00 16.83 -4.01
N LYS A 22 -1.63 17.98 -4.60
CA LYS A 22 -1.00 19.12 -3.91
C LYS A 22 -1.62 19.33 -2.53
N TRP A 23 -0.77 19.66 -1.55
CA TRP A 23 -0.95 19.92 -0.10
C TRP A 23 -2.28 20.51 0.44
N ARG A 24 -3.25 20.85 -0.40
CA ARG A 24 -4.55 21.44 -0.06
C ARG A 24 -5.61 20.41 0.37
N ASP A 25 -5.51 19.16 -0.09
CA ASP A 25 -6.52 18.15 0.21
C ASP A 25 -5.98 17.08 1.17
N ALA A 26 -6.77 16.76 2.21
CA ALA A 26 -6.49 15.63 3.07
C ALA A 26 -6.53 14.34 2.23
N ALA A 27 -5.40 13.65 2.13
CA ALA A 27 -5.35 12.38 1.44
C ALA A 27 -6.25 11.36 2.17
N PRO A 28 -7.04 10.55 1.44
CA PRO A 28 -7.86 9.52 2.06
C PRO A 28 -6.98 8.57 2.85
N ASN A 29 -7.40 8.28 4.08
CA ASN A 29 -6.70 7.31 4.93
C ASN A 29 -6.77 5.92 4.29
N LEU A 30 -5.80 5.07 4.63
CA LEU A 30 -5.85 3.65 4.28
C LEU A 30 -6.95 2.96 5.08
N GLU A 31 -7.73 2.12 4.41
CA GLU A 31 -8.86 1.41 5.01
C GLU A 31 -8.58 -0.09 5.13
N VAL A 32 -9.29 -0.74 6.04
CA VAL A 32 -9.24 -2.20 6.16
C VAL A 32 -9.78 -2.83 4.86
N GLY A 33 -9.05 -3.80 4.32
CA GLY A 33 -9.40 -4.47 3.06
C GLY A 33 -8.69 -3.94 1.83
N ASP A 34 -8.06 -2.77 1.90
CA ASP A 34 -7.25 -2.21 0.81
C ASP A 34 -6.06 -3.14 0.47
N LEU A 35 -5.77 -3.25 -0.84
CA LEU A 35 -4.59 -3.95 -1.34
C LEU A 35 -3.43 -2.95 -1.50
N VAL A 36 -2.28 -3.32 -0.97
CA VAL A 36 -1.08 -2.48 -0.97
C VAL A 36 0.14 -3.27 -1.42
N ILE A 37 1.07 -2.58 -2.07
CA ILE A 37 2.44 -3.06 -2.26
C ILE A 37 3.28 -2.65 -1.05
N VAL A 38 4.05 -3.60 -0.53
CA VAL A 38 5.01 -3.39 0.56
C VAL A 38 6.40 -3.16 -0.02
N LYS A 39 7.00 -2.01 0.30
CA LYS A 39 8.40 -1.74 -0.03
C LYS A 39 9.31 -2.51 0.90
N ASN A 40 9.90 -3.57 0.38
CA ASN A 40 10.88 -4.39 1.09
C ASN A 40 12.26 -4.20 0.46
N PRO A 41 13.22 -3.56 1.15
CA PRO A 41 14.56 -3.31 0.62
C PRO A 41 15.40 -4.59 0.47
N LEU A 42 14.98 -5.69 1.10
CA LEU A 42 15.67 -6.98 1.04
C LEU A 42 15.27 -7.81 -0.19
N LEU A 43 14.16 -7.46 -0.84
CA LEU A 43 13.69 -8.17 -2.03
C LEU A 43 14.33 -7.58 -3.30
N PRO A 44 14.54 -8.42 -4.33
CA PRO A 44 15.00 -7.91 -5.62
C PRO A 44 13.97 -6.91 -6.19
N PRO A 45 14.41 -5.87 -6.91
CA PRO A 45 13.53 -4.79 -7.41
C PRO A 45 12.41 -5.27 -8.34
N SER A 46 12.57 -6.45 -8.94
CA SER A 46 11.59 -7.11 -9.81
C SER A 46 10.48 -7.84 -9.04
N LYS A 47 10.59 -7.97 -7.72
CA LYS A 47 9.62 -8.70 -6.89
C LYS A 47 8.97 -7.76 -5.89
N TRP A 48 7.67 -7.56 -6.05
CA TRP A 48 6.88 -6.73 -5.14
C TRP A 48 6.00 -7.60 -4.26
N GLU A 49 6.08 -7.34 -2.96
CA GLU A 49 5.33 -8.05 -1.95
C GLU A 49 3.95 -7.41 -1.83
N LEU A 50 2.91 -8.16 -2.20
CA LEU A 50 1.53 -7.74 -2.07
C LEU A 50 1.00 -8.09 -0.69
N ALA A 51 0.25 -7.16 -0.11
CA ALA A 51 -0.40 -7.38 1.18
C ALA A 51 -1.78 -6.72 1.21
N ARG A 52 -2.65 -7.25 2.07
CA ARG A 52 -3.96 -6.68 2.34
C ARG A 52 -3.97 -6.06 3.72
N ILE A 53 -4.56 -4.87 3.87
CA ILE A 53 -4.69 -4.24 5.19
C ILE A 53 -5.72 -5.01 6.01
N GLN A 54 -5.31 -5.52 7.16
CA GLN A 54 -6.18 -6.25 8.08
C GLN A 54 -6.64 -5.37 9.25
N GLN A 55 -5.77 -4.48 9.74
CA GLN A 55 -6.13 -3.55 10.81
C GLN A 55 -5.39 -2.23 10.62
N VAL A 56 -6.07 -1.15 11.00
CA VAL A 56 -5.58 0.21 10.93
C VAL A 56 -5.36 0.73 12.35
N HIS A 57 -4.24 1.42 12.60
CA HIS A 57 -3.91 2.02 13.89
C HIS A 57 -3.87 3.55 13.76
N PRO A 58 -5.01 4.24 13.96
CA PRO A 58 -5.05 5.70 13.92
C PRO A 58 -4.36 6.29 15.15
N GLY A 59 -3.70 7.44 14.98
CA GLY A 59 -3.20 8.24 16.10
C GLY A 59 -4.30 9.07 16.77
N THR A 60 -3.91 9.83 17.79
CA THR A 60 -4.78 10.80 18.49
C THR A 60 -5.44 11.82 17.55
N ASP A 61 -4.76 12.14 16.46
CA ASP A 61 -5.18 13.13 15.47
C ASP A 61 -6.15 12.54 14.42
N GLY A 62 -6.53 11.26 14.54
CA GLY A 62 -7.35 10.53 13.55
C GLY A 62 -6.61 10.09 12.29
N PHE A 63 -5.33 10.47 12.12
CA PHE A 63 -4.52 10.05 10.98
C PHE A 63 -3.89 8.67 11.18
N VAL A 64 -3.96 7.85 10.12
CA VAL A 64 -3.38 6.51 10.08
C VAL A 64 -1.90 6.59 9.75
N ARG A 65 -1.04 6.24 10.70
CA ARG A 65 0.43 6.23 10.51
C ARG A 65 1.01 4.82 10.41
N VAL A 66 0.37 3.86 11.06
CA VAL A 66 0.78 2.46 11.09
C VAL A 66 -0.42 1.57 10.77
N VAL A 67 -0.18 0.54 9.96
CA VAL A 67 -1.19 -0.46 9.64
C VAL A 67 -0.63 -1.86 9.85
N THR A 68 -1.51 -2.79 10.18
CA THR A 68 -1.23 -4.21 10.21
C THR A 68 -1.71 -4.82 8.91
N ILE A 69 -0.76 -5.37 8.17
CA ILE A 69 -0.97 -5.95 6.86
C ILE A 69 -0.83 -7.48 6.94
N ARG A 70 -1.62 -8.16 6.12
CA ARG A 70 -1.52 -9.60 5.90
C ARG A 70 -0.85 -9.84 4.55
N THR A 71 0.34 -10.38 4.61
CA THR A 71 1.02 -10.93 3.44
C THR A 71 0.66 -12.41 3.30
N ALA A 72 1.00 -13.03 2.17
CA ALA A 72 0.84 -14.48 1.95
C ALA A 72 1.51 -15.35 3.03
N ARG A 73 2.54 -14.85 3.71
CA ARG A 73 3.36 -15.61 4.65
C ARG A 73 3.07 -15.26 6.12
N SER A 74 2.81 -14.00 6.41
CA SER A 74 2.73 -13.53 7.79
C SER A 74 1.95 -12.23 7.92
N LEU A 75 1.61 -11.91 9.17
CA LEU A 75 1.06 -10.63 9.58
C LEU A 75 2.21 -9.70 9.97
N LEU A 76 2.26 -8.50 9.38
CA LEU A 76 3.32 -7.54 9.61
C LEU A 76 2.74 -6.18 10.01
N LYS A 77 3.44 -5.46 10.90
CA LYS A 77 3.14 -4.06 11.18
C LYS A 77 4.10 -3.18 10.39
N ARG A 78 3.56 -2.28 9.56
CA ARG A 78 4.35 -1.40 8.70
C ARG A 78 3.80 0.04 8.74
N PRO A 79 4.69 1.04 8.70
CA PRO A 79 4.27 2.42 8.54
C PRO A 79 3.75 2.67 7.12
N ILE A 80 2.86 3.65 6.97
CA ILE A 80 2.27 4.01 5.67
C ILE A 80 3.31 4.43 4.62
N THR A 81 4.49 4.93 5.05
CA THR A 81 5.57 5.38 4.16
C THR A 81 6.22 4.24 3.39
N GLN A 82 6.00 3.00 3.82
CA GLN A 82 6.51 1.79 3.18
C GLN A 82 5.43 1.07 2.37
N LEU A 83 4.24 1.67 2.24
CA LEU A 83 3.08 1.06 1.61
C LEU A 83 2.58 1.92 0.45
N TYR A 84 2.22 1.25 -0.63
CA TYR A 84 1.72 1.90 -1.84
C TYR A 84 0.35 1.30 -2.17
N LYS A 85 -0.70 2.12 -2.09
CA LYS A 85 -2.07 1.69 -2.35
C LYS A 85 -2.24 1.36 -3.83
N LEU A 86 -2.80 0.19 -4.11
CA LEU A 86 -3.19 -0.18 -5.47
C LEU A 86 -4.63 0.24 -5.71
N ALA A 87 -4.86 0.99 -6.79
CA ALA A 87 -6.19 1.34 -7.26
C ALA A 87 -6.83 0.12 -7.97
N ILE A 88 -7.19 -0.89 -7.18
CA ILE A 88 -7.99 -2.01 -7.65
C ILE A 88 -9.46 -1.72 -7.36
N ASN A 89 -10.25 -1.52 -8.42
CA ASN A 89 -11.71 -1.45 -8.34
C ASN A 89 -12.29 -2.85 -8.08
N CYS A 90 -12.02 -3.43 -6.91
CA CYS A 90 -12.72 -4.61 -6.45
C CYS A 90 -13.94 -4.18 -5.65
N LYS A 91 -14.90 -3.54 -6.33
CA LYS A 91 -16.26 -3.51 -5.81
C LYS A 91 -16.88 -4.86 -6.14
N ALA A 92 -16.60 -5.85 -5.31
CA ALA A 92 -17.45 -7.04 -5.25
C ALA A 92 -18.80 -6.55 -4.71
N SER A 93 -19.76 -6.36 -5.61
CA SER A 93 -21.17 -6.17 -5.28
C SER A 93 -21.68 -7.40 -4.54
N ALA A 94 -21.56 -7.41 -3.21
CA ALA A 94 -22.32 -8.28 -2.34
C ALA A 94 -23.46 -7.46 -1.75
N SER A 95 -24.37 -7.08 -2.63
CA SER A 95 -25.72 -6.62 -2.28
C SER A 95 -26.66 -7.25 -3.31
N GLU A 96 -26.76 -8.57 -3.27
CA GLU A 96 -27.95 -9.27 -3.72
C GLU A 96 -28.57 -9.80 -2.43
N SER A 97 -29.57 -9.07 -1.95
CA SER A 97 -30.46 -9.49 -0.89
C SER A 97 -31.49 -10.45 -1.47
N ASP A 98 -31.67 -11.61 -0.83
CA ASP A 98 -32.98 -12.23 -0.58
C ASP A 98 -32.85 -13.10 0.69
#